data_AF-A0A2M9P8G9-F1
#
_entry.id   AF-A0A2M9P8G9-F1
#
_cell.length_a   1.000
_cell.length_b   1.000
_cell.length_c   1.000
_cell.angle_alpha   90.00
_cell.angle_beta   90.00
_cell.angle_gamma   90.00
#
_symmetry.space_group_name_H-M   'P 1'
#
loop_
_entity.id
_entity.type
_entity.pdbx_description
1 polymer ?
#
loop_
_entity_poly.entity_id
_entity_poly.type
_entity_poly.pdbx_seq_one_letter_code
_entity_poly.pdbx_strand_id
1 'polypeptide(L)'
;MILLSGVYVPGGEVTGTALTQLAMGEHIGAAGPYFIAVAIFFFAFTSIIGNYSYSEMAMVYLGAGHKGALTGLRVVVLVMVVWGALQAVATVFDVADASMGLMASINLIAIVALSGTVVKLTKDYFDQRKRGLEPRFHGHDYPELKGVDATIWTRD
;
A
#
# COMPACT_ATOMS: atom_id res chain seq x y z
N MET A 1 -18.54 2.45 -16.54
CA MET A 1 -18.18 3.03 -17.84
C MET A 1 -17.65 1.98 -18.81
N ILE A 2 -16.57 1.25 -18.51
CA ILE A 2 -16.02 0.21 -19.41
C ILE A 2 -17.07 -0.85 -19.80
N LEU A 3 -17.76 -1.44 -18.81
CA LEU A 3 -18.80 -2.46 -19.06
C LEU A 3 -20.07 -1.92 -19.75
N LEU A 4 -20.29 -0.61 -19.71
CA LEU A 4 -21.46 0.04 -20.31
C LEU A 4 -21.15 0.66 -21.67
N SER A 5 -19.87 0.66 -22.07
CA SER A 5 -19.40 1.25 -23.33
C SER A 5 -19.45 0.29 -24.53
N GLY A 6 -19.67 -1.01 -24.32
CA GLY A 6 -19.59 -2.00 -25.41
C GLY A 6 -18.21 -2.14 -26.08
N VAL A 7 -17.22 -1.28 -25.75
CA VAL A 7 -15.84 -1.30 -26.28
C VAL A 7 -15.03 -2.48 -25.74
N TYR A 8 -15.45 -3.04 -24.60
CA TYR A 8 -14.78 -4.21 -24.03
C TYR A 8 -15.07 -5.47 -24.86
N VAL A 9 -14.07 -5.93 -25.59
CA VAL A 9 -14.08 -7.24 -26.27
C VAL A 9 -13.27 -8.24 -25.43
N PRO A 10 -13.88 -9.35 -24.96
CA PRO A 10 -13.14 -10.38 -24.24
C PRO A 10 -11.97 -10.92 -25.10
N GLY A 11 -10.74 -10.79 -24.60
CA GLY A 11 -9.52 -11.17 -25.34
C GLY A 11 -9.00 -10.14 -26.35
N GLY A 12 -9.55 -8.94 -26.39
CA GLY A 12 -9.07 -7.86 -27.26
C GLY A 12 -7.69 -7.32 -26.86
N GLU A 13 -6.97 -6.75 -27.83
CA GLU A 13 -5.61 -6.22 -27.63
C GLU A 13 -5.58 -4.95 -26.76
N VAL A 14 -6.69 -4.19 -26.71
CA VAL A 14 -6.76 -2.95 -25.94
C VAL A 14 -7.15 -3.23 -24.50
N THR A 15 -6.19 -3.07 -23.58
CA THR A 15 -6.38 -3.34 -22.14
C THR A 15 -5.95 -2.14 -21.28
N GLY A 16 -6.30 -2.18 -19.99
CA GLY A 16 -5.83 -1.22 -19.00
C GLY A 16 -6.30 0.23 -19.22
N THR A 17 -5.35 1.16 -19.17
CA THR A 17 -5.60 2.61 -19.25
C THR A 17 -6.14 3.03 -20.62
N ALA A 18 -5.64 2.43 -21.70
CA ALA A 18 -6.11 2.69 -23.07
C ALA A 18 -7.59 2.30 -23.25
N LEU A 19 -8.01 1.16 -22.68
CA LEU A 19 -9.42 0.73 -22.70
C LEU A 19 -10.32 1.73 -21.95
N THR A 20 -9.83 2.26 -20.82
CA THR A 20 -10.56 3.26 -20.04
C THR A 20 -10.71 4.58 -20.80
N GLN A 21 -9.67 5.00 -21.53
CA GLN A 21 -9.71 6.20 -22.38
C GLN A 21 -10.70 6.05 -23.54
N LEU A 22 -10.71 4.90 -24.22
CA LEU A 22 -11.65 4.64 -25.31
C LEU A 22 -13.10 4.56 -24.82
N ALA A 23 -13.35 3.86 -23.71
CA ALA A 23 -14.68 3.78 -23.10
C ALA A 23 -15.20 5.17 -22.68
N MET A 24 -14.31 6.06 -22.22
CA MET A 24 -14.67 7.43 -21.88
C MET A 24 -14.89 8.31 -23.11
N GLY A 25 -14.17 8.05 -24.21
CA GLY A 25 -14.39 8.71 -25.49
C GLY A 25 -15.78 8.43 -26.06
N GLU A 26 -16.34 7.24 -25.82
CA GLU A 26 -17.69 6.89 -26.25
C GLU A 26 -18.78 7.62 -25.45
N HIS A 27 -18.59 7.79 -24.12
CA HIS A 27 -19.57 8.44 -23.25
C HIS A 27 -19.49 9.97 -23.24
N ILE A 28 -18.30 10.55 -23.37
CA ILE A 28 -18.04 12.00 -23.19
C ILE A 28 -17.54 12.66 -24.49
N GLY A 29 -17.34 11.89 -25.56
CA GLY A 29 -16.78 12.38 -26.81
C GLY A 29 -15.27 12.68 -26.70
N ALA A 30 -14.76 13.51 -27.62
CA ALA A 30 -13.31 13.75 -27.76
C ALA A 30 -12.60 14.30 -26.51
N ALA A 31 -13.33 14.86 -25.54
CA ALA A 31 -12.77 15.34 -24.27
C ALA A 31 -12.46 14.23 -23.25
N GLY A 32 -13.09 13.05 -23.38
CA GLY A 32 -12.96 11.94 -22.43
C GLY A 32 -11.52 11.43 -22.23
N PRO A 33 -10.76 11.14 -23.30
CA PRO A 33 -9.38 10.67 -23.19
C PRO A 33 -8.44 11.68 -22.50
N TYR A 34 -8.60 12.97 -22.78
CA TYR A 34 -7.78 14.03 -22.16
C TYR A 34 -8.05 14.15 -20.65
N PHE A 35 -9.32 14.09 -20.25
CA PHE A 35 -9.69 14.10 -18.83
C PHE A 35 -9.05 12.92 -18.08
N ILE A 36 -9.16 11.71 -18.64
CA ILE A 36 -8.57 10.51 -18.04
C ILE A 36 -7.04 10.60 -17.97
N ALA A 37 -6.38 11.15 -19.00
CA ALA A 37 -4.93 11.34 -18.98
C ALA A 37 -4.50 12.24 -17.80
N VAL A 38 -5.19 13.36 -17.57
CA VAL A 38 -4.92 14.27 -16.45
C VAL A 38 -5.21 13.60 -15.10
N ALA A 39 -6.32 12.87 -14.99
CA ALA A 39 -6.68 12.15 -13.76
C ALA A 39 -5.64 11.08 -13.40
N ILE A 40 -5.20 10.28 -14.38
CA ILE A 40 -4.17 9.24 -14.19
C ILE A 40 -2.84 9.88 -13.81
N PHE A 41 -2.47 11.01 -14.41
CA PHE A 41 -1.25 11.73 -14.05
C PHE A 41 -1.23 12.11 -12.56
N PHE A 42 -2.28 12.76 -12.06
CA PHE A 42 -2.36 13.12 -10.64
C PHE A 42 -2.39 11.89 -9.73
N PHE A 43 -3.17 10.88 -10.09
CA PHE A 43 -3.28 9.65 -9.31
C PHE A 43 -1.95 8.90 -9.21
N ALA A 44 -1.24 8.74 -10.34
CA ALA A 44 0.08 8.12 -10.38
C ALA A 44 1.10 8.94 -9.59
N PHE A 45 1.10 10.27 -9.75
CA PHE A 45 2.00 11.16 -9.04
C PHE A 45 1.84 11.06 -7.52
N THR A 46 0.61 11.16 -7.00
CA THR A 46 0.36 11.03 -5.56
C THR A 46 0.70 9.63 -5.05
N SER A 47 0.46 8.60 -5.84
CA SER A 47 0.78 7.22 -5.49
C SER A 47 2.29 7.00 -5.38
N ILE A 48 3.08 7.54 -6.31
CA ILE A 48 4.55 7.45 -6.27
C ILE A 48 5.09 8.14 -5.01
N ILE A 49 4.60 9.34 -4.69
CA ILE A 49 5.02 10.06 -3.49
C ILE A 49 4.66 9.27 -2.22
N GLY A 50 3.44 8.72 -2.15
CA GLY A 50 3.03 7.89 -1.03
C GLY A 50 3.94 6.68 -0.83
N ASN A 51 4.21 5.92 -1.90
CA ASN A 51 5.09 4.75 -1.86
C ASN A 51 6.54 5.09 -1.51
N TYR A 52 7.05 6.24 -2.00
CA TYR A 52 8.36 6.75 -1.61
C TYR A 52 8.40 7.05 -0.11
N SER A 53 7.38 7.71 0.44
CA SER A 53 7.31 8.01 1.88
C SER A 53 7.29 6.75 2.74
N TYR A 54 6.55 5.71 2.34
CA TYR A 54 6.55 4.43 3.05
C TYR A 54 7.94 3.76 3.03
N SER A 55 8.61 3.82 1.88
CA SER A 55 9.95 3.26 1.72
C SER A 55 11.00 4.03 2.53
N GLU A 56 10.89 5.36 2.59
CA GLU A 56 11.74 6.22 3.43
C GLU A 56 11.56 5.89 4.92
N MET A 57 10.32 5.77 5.41
CA MET A 57 10.05 5.38 6.80
C MET A 57 10.61 3.98 7.12
N ALA A 58 10.40 3.00 6.24
CA ALA A 58 10.94 1.65 6.42
C ALA A 58 12.48 1.65 6.46
N MET A 59 13.13 2.44 5.61
CA MET A 59 14.59 2.53 5.56
C MET A 59 15.17 3.23 6.80
N VAL A 60 14.49 4.27 7.31
CA VAL A 60 14.83 4.90 8.59
C VAL A 60 14.70 3.91 9.74
N TYR A 61 13.61 3.12 9.78
CA TYR A 61 13.39 2.09 10.79
C TYR A 61 14.47 1.00 10.79
N LEU A 62 14.96 0.62 9.61
CA LEU A 62 16.06 -0.35 9.45
C LEU A 62 17.46 0.22 9.76
N GLY A 63 17.56 1.50 10.17
CA GLY A 63 18.82 2.16 10.50
C GLY A 63 19.55 2.79 9.32
N ALA A 64 18.95 2.78 8.12
CA ALA A 64 19.49 3.37 6.90
C ALA A 64 18.92 4.77 6.61
N GLY A 65 18.60 5.55 7.65
CA GLY A 65 18.03 6.90 7.55
C GLY A 65 19.01 8.03 7.20
N HIS A 66 20.24 7.71 6.76
CA HIS A 66 21.24 8.75 6.46
C HIS A 66 21.02 9.36 5.07
N LYS A 67 21.46 10.61 4.89
CA LYS A 67 21.25 11.41 3.65
C LYS A 67 21.65 10.67 2.37
N GLY A 68 22.74 9.90 2.40
CA GLY A 68 23.20 9.10 1.27
C GLY A 68 22.20 8.01 0.82
N ALA A 69 21.67 7.23 1.76
CA ALA A 69 20.70 6.18 1.47
C ALA A 69 19.37 6.76 0.97
N LEU A 70 18.89 7.82 1.62
CA LEU A 70 17.68 8.55 1.20
C LEU A 70 17.82 9.12 -0.22
N THR A 71 18.99 9.67 -0.55
CA THR A 71 19.26 10.17 -1.91
C THR A 71 19.31 9.03 -2.91
N GLY A 72 19.91 7.89 -2.55
CA GLY A 72 19.89 6.68 -3.36
C GLY A 72 18.47 6.20 -3.65
N LEU A 73 17.60 6.15 -2.63
CA LEU A 73 16.19 5.79 -2.78
C LEU A 73 15.47 6.73 -3.78
N ARG A 74 15.69 8.04 -3.70
CA ARG A 74 15.12 9.01 -4.65
C ARG A 74 15.56 8.73 -6.08
N VAL A 75 16.86 8.48 -6.28
CA VAL A 75 17.40 8.15 -7.61
C VAL A 75 16.78 6.85 -8.14
N VAL A 76 16.68 5.81 -7.31
CA VAL A 76 16.07 4.53 -7.70
C VAL A 76 14.59 4.71 -8.08
N VAL A 77 13.82 5.48 -7.29
CA VAL A 77 12.41 5.75 -7.60
C VAL A 77 12.28 6.50 -8.93
N LEU A 78 13.11 7.51 -9.20
CA LEU A 78 13.08 8.24 -10.48
C LEU A 78 13.42 7.32 -11.66
N VAL A 79 14.44 6.46 -11.51
CA VAL A 79 14.81 5.47 -12.53
C VAL A 79 13.66 4.48 -12.76
N MET A 80 13.01 4.00 -11.71
CA MET A 80 11.86 3.09 -11.80
C MET A 80 10.66 3.73 -12.50
N VAL A 81 10.41 5.03 -12.29
CA VAL A 81 9.35 5.76 -13.00
C VAL A 81 9.64 5.84 -14.50
N VAL A 82 10.88 6.19 -14.88
CA VAL A 82 11.28 6.23 -16.30
C VAL A 82 11.24 4.84 -16.92
N TRP A 83 11.76 3.84 -16.22
CA TRP A 83 11.76 2.45 -16.69
C TRP A 83 10.34 1.91 -16.86
N GLY A 84 9.45 2.14 -15.89
CA GLY A 84 8.05 1.73 -15.95
C GLY A 84 7.27 2.38 -17.08
N ALA A 85 7.62 3.62 -17.48
CA ALA A 85 7.02 4.29 -18.63
C ALA A 85 7.46 3.69 -19.98
N LEU A 86 8.60 2.98 -20.02
CA LEU A 86 9.15 2.36 -21.23
C LEU A 86 8.80 0.87 -21.36
N GLN A 87 8.39 0.23 -20.27
CA GLN A 87 8.08 -1.20 -20.25
C GLN A 87 6.65 -1.53 -20.65
N ALA A 88 6.46 -2.79 -21.07
CA ALA A 88 5.14 -3.32 -21.29
C ALA A 88 4.34 -3.39 -19.98
N VAL A 89 3.05 -3.06 -20.06
CA VAL A 89 2.15 -3.03 -18.90
C VAL A 89 2.18 -4.37 -18.15
N ALA A 90 2.13 -5.50 -18.87
CA ALA A 90 2.20 -6.84 -18.28
C ALA A 90 3.48 -7.04 -17.43
N THR A 91 4.64 -6.67 -17.95
CA THR A 91 5.92 -6.81 -17.24
C THR A 91 5.97 -5.96 -15.96
N VAL A 92 5.41 -4.75 -15.99
CA VAL A 92 5.33 -3.89 -14.79
C VAL A 92 4.43 -4.52 -13.73
N PHE A 93 3.30 -5.10 -14.14
CA PHE A 93 2.42 -5.83 -13.23
C PHE A 93 3.06 -7.10 -12.69
N ASP A 94 3.75 -7.89 -13.52
CA ASP A 94 4.45 -9.11 -13.06
C ASP A 94 5.50 -8.80 -11.99
N VAL A 95 6.28 -7.73 -12.17
CA VAL A 95 7.26 -7.27 -11.17
C VAL A 95 6.59 -6.76 -9.90
N ALA A 96 5.47 -6.03 -10.04
CA ALA A 96 4.69 -5.55 -8.91
C ALA A 96 4.08 -6.72 -8.11
N ASP A 97 3.51 -7.71 -8.78
CA ASP A 97 2.90 -8.89 -8.17
C ASP A 97 3.93 -9.75 -7.47
N ALA A 98 5.11 -9.95 -8.07
CA ALA A 98 6.22 -10.64 -7.40
C ALA A 98 6.67 -9.92 -6.12
N SER A 99 6.79 -8.58 -6.18
CA SER A 99 7.17 -7.76 -5.04
C SER A 99 6.11 -7.77 -3.94
N MET A 100 4.83 -7.67 -4.31
CA MET A 100 3.70 -7.74 -3.39
C MET A 100 3.60 -9.12 -2.74
N GLY A 101 3.81 -10.20 -3.51
CA GLY A 101 3.85 -11.57 -2.98
C GLY A 101 4.93 -11.75 -1.92
N LEU A 102 6.13 -11.23 -2.16
CA LEU A 102 7.20 -11.25 -1.16
C LEU A 102 6.82 -10.47 0.09
N MET A 103 6.33 -9.23 -0.06
CA MET A 103 5.91 -8.39 1.07
C MET A 103 4.79 -9.06 1.89
N ALA A 104 3.78 -9.60 1.22
CA ALA A 104 2.67 -10.31 1.83
C ALA A 104 3.14 -11.56 2.58
N SER A 105 4.08 -12.32 2.00
CA SER A 105 4.62 -13.53 2.65
C SER A 105 5.32 -13.20 3.98
N ILE A 106 6.15 -12.15 4.01
CA ILE A 106 6.86 -11.72 5.22
C ILE A 106 5.86 -11.24 6.28
N ASN A 107 4.88 -10.42 5.87
CA ASN A 107 3.86 -9.90 6.78
C ASN A 107 3.00 -11.04 7.35
N LEU A 108 2.56 -11.98 6.51
CA LEU A 108 1.74 -13.10 6.95
C LEU A 108 2.48 -13.98 7.97
N ILE A 109 3.76 -14.28 7.75
CA ILE A 109 4.59 -15.02 8.71
C ILE A 109 4.65 -14.27 10.06
N ALA A 110 4.87 -12.95 10.02
CA ALA A 110 4.90 -12.13 11.23
C ALA A 110 3.54 -12.12 11.97
N ILE A 111 2.43 -11.98 11.25
CA ILE A 111 1.08 -12.03 11.83
C ILE A 111 0.82 -13.40 12.46
N VAL A 112 1.19 -14.50 11.80
CA VAL A 112 1.00 -15.85 12.34
C VAL A 112 1.83 -16.04 13.60
N ALA A 113 3.08 -15.57 13.63
CA ALA A 113 3.92 -15.61 14.83
C ALA A 113 3.35 -14.76 15.98
N LEU A 114 2.73 -13.62 15.67
CA LEU A 114 2.09 -12.72 16.65
C LEU A 114 0.64 -13.09 16.97
N SER A 115 0.06 -14.08 16.31
CA SER A 115 -1.37 -14.41 16.41
C SER A 115 -1.81 -14.67 17.85
N GLY A 116 -0.99 -15.36 18.65
CA GLY A 116 -1.26 -15.60 20.08
C GLY A 116 -1.37 -14.30 20.88
N THR A 117 -0.46 -13.35 20.65
CA THR A 117 -0.48 -12.02 21.27
C THR A 117 -1.72 -11.24 20.85
N VAL A 118 -2.01 -11.18 19.54
CA VAL A 118 -3.15 -10.44 19.01
C VAL A 118 -4.46 -10.98 19.56
N VAL A 119 -4.64 -12.31 19.61
CA VAL A 119 -5.86 -12.93 20.17
C VAL A 119 -6.02 -12.60 21.66
N LYS A 120 -4.92 -12.66 22.43
CA LYS A 120 -4.96 -12.33 23.88
C LYS A 120 -5.40 -10.89 24.12
N LEU A 121 -4.76 -9.93 23.43
CA LEU A 121 -5.06 -8.51 23.56
C LEU A 121 -6.47 -8.17 23.05
N THR A 122 -6.89 -8.79 21.96
CA THR A 122 -8.24 -8.61 21.41
C THR A 122 -9.30 -9.11 22.38
N LYS A 123 -9.06 -10.27 23.02
CA LYS A 123 -9.97 -10.82 24.03
C LYS A 123 -10.08 -9.90 25.25
N ASP A 124 -8.97 -9.42 25.77
CA ASP A 124 -8.96 -8.49 26.90
C ASP A 124 -9.71 -7.19 26.58
N TYR A 125 -9.45 -6.61 25.40
CA TYR A 125 -10.20 -5.45 24.92
C TYR A 125 -11.72 -5.69 24.91
N PHE A 126 -12.17 -6.83 24.39
CA PHE A 126 -13.60 -7.16 24.38
C PHE A 126 -14.15 -7.45 25.78
N ASP A 127 -13.37 -8.05 26.67
CA ASP A 127 -13.78 -8.33 28.05
C ASP A 127 -13.91 -7.03 28.87
N GLN A 128 -12.99 -6.07 28.71
CA GLN A 128 -13.10 -4.73 29.30
C GLN A 128 -14.34 -4.00 28.78
N ARG A 129 -14.57 -4.02 27.45
CA ARG A 129 -15.74 -3.39 26.83
C ARG A 129 -17.07 -4.01 27.30
N LYS A 130 -17.13 -5.33 27.49
CA LYS A 130 -18.32 -6.03 28.02
C LYS A 130 -18.61 -5.68 29.47
N ARG A 131 -17.59 -5.34 30.26
CA ARG A 131 -17.73 -4.86 31.64
C ARG A 131 -18.18 -3.40 31.73
N GLY A 132 -18.40 -2.73 30.59
CA GLY A 132 -18.76 -1.31 30.54
C GLY A 132 -17.62 -0.36 30.87
N LEU A 133 -16.38 -0.86 30.88
CA LEU A 133 -15.18 -0.07 31.11
C LEU A 133 -14.68 0.52 29.78
N GLU A 134 -14.04 1.69 29.84
CA GLU A 134 -13.25 2.18 28.70
C GLU A 134 -12.06 1.26 28.49
N PRO A 135 -11.93 0.59 27.32
CA PRO A 135 -10.84 -0.34 27.11
C PRO A 135 -9.50 0.38 27.09
N ARG A 136 -8.60 0.04 28.00
CA ARG A 136 -7.24 0.58 28.07
C ARG A 136 -6.23 -0.58 28.08
N PHE A 137 -5.21 -0.46 27.25
CA PHE A 137 -4.09 -1.39 27.25
C PHE A 137 -3.07 -0.95 28.29
N HIS A 138 -2.68 -1.88 29.17
CA HIS A 138 -1.68 -1.65 30.20
C HIS A 138 -0.52 -2.63 30.00
N GLY A 139 0.65 -2.11 29.64
CA GLY A 139 1.82 -2.95 29.34
C GLY A 139 2.29 -3.80 30.53
N HIS A 140 2.06 -3.34 31.76
CA HIS A 140 2.39 -4.06 33.00
C HIS A 140 1.58 -5.35 33.21
N ASP A 141 0.38 -5.45 32.65
CA ASP A 141 -0.49 -6.64 32.78
C ASP A 141 -0.02 -7.81 31.91
N TYR A 142 0.95 -7.56 31.02
CA TYR A 142 1.47 -8.52 30.04
C TYR A 142 3.01 -8.53 29.99
N PRO A 143 3.69 -8.91 31.09
CA PRO A 143 5.16 -8.88 31.19
C PRO A 143 5.87 -9.80 30.19
N GLU A 144 5.17 -10.78 29.62
CA GLU A 144 5.67 -11.66 28.56
C GLU A 144 5.76 -10.97 27.18
N LEU A 145 5.12 -9.82 26.98
CA LEU A 145 5.18 -9.07 25.72
C LEU A 145 6.47 -8.28 25.61
N LYS A 146 7.44 -8.83 24.88
CA LYS A 146 8.72 -8.18 24.59
C LYS A 146 8.54 -7.05 23.59
N GLY A 147 9.18 -5.89 23.84
CA GLY A 147 9.17 -4.75 22.92
C GLY A 147 8.03 -3.74 23.13
N VAL A 148 7.22 -3.91 24.18
CA VAL A 148 6.25 -2.89 24.61
C VAL A 148 7.00 -1.86 25.45
N ASP A 149 7.02 -0.61 24.99
CA ASP A 149 7.54 0.49 25.80
C ASP A 149 6.56 0.78 26.94
N ALA A 150 6.93 0.36 28.14
CA ALA A 150 6.11 0.54 29.33
C ALA A 150 5.94 2.01 29.72
N THR A 151 6.75 2.94 29.19
CA THR A 151 6.65 4.38 29.50
C THR A 151 5.53 5.09 28.76
N ILE A 152 5.13 4.59 27.59
CA ILE A 152 4.07 5.19 26.75
C ILE A 152 2.67 4.72 27.20
N TRP A 153 2.58 3.50 27.73
CA TRP A 153 1.33 2.86 28.15
C TRP A 153 1.23 2.75 29.68
N THR A 154 1.54 3.84 30.38
CA THR A 154 1.42 3.97 31.84
C THR A 154 0.05 4.47 32.27
N ARG A 155 -0.23 4.28 33.57
CA ARG A 155 -1.50 4.59 34.22
C ARG A 155 -1.44 6.00 34.79
N ASP A 156 -1.91 6.97 34.01
CA ASP A 156 -2.46 8.25 34.49
C ASP A 156 -3.92 8.40 34.02
#